data_AF-A0A7G9W6A6-F1
#
_entry.id   AF-A0A7G9W6A6-F1
#
_cell.length_a   1.000
_cell.length_b   1.000
_cell.length_c   1.000
_cell.angle_alpha   90.00
_cell.angle_beta   90.00
_cell.angle_gamma   90.00
#
_symmetry.space_group_name_H-M   'P 1'
#
loop_
_entity.id
_entity.type
_entity.pdbx_description
1 polymer ?
#
loop_
_entity_poly.entity_id
_entity_poly.type
_entity_poly.pdbx_seq_one_letter_code
_entity_poly.pdbx_strand_id
1 'polypeptide(L)'
;MELINRYIYAVIKDLPEKQREDISKELKTLIDDMLEGEGEEKNDAVAVKKVLKELDDPAILASKYRGSERYLIGPGNYDSYIMILKIVTVAIFIGVSISKILGGIFSPEGNLLSVTIDYLVSLFVGVLQGFAWVTIGFAIAEQKGSKIEDTIEKENQWSLDDLPEVPQKEARISRVESGFSIVFTTIFFSLLYFNPQLFAIYSRGAEGTVVTPVLNIDALSGFKGMIIGIFLLNVLKETIKLIKGRWNLRLAVVTSILSAMSMIITLYVFNRPSIWNPELNAQIAKHLDIGIEQSTAVLGIVIIASAIEIVTSLYKGYKYNSTKL
;
A
#
# COMPACT_ATOMS: atom_id res chain seq x y z
N MET A 1 3.17 -30.41 -40.97
CA MET A 1 3.67 -30.88 -39.64
C MET A 1 4.56 -29.88 -38.90
N GLU A 2 5.70 -29.42 -39.45
CA GLU A 2 6.64 -28.56 -38.70
C GLU A 2 6.05 -27.20 -38.27
N LEU A 3 5.27 -26.56 -39.16
CA LEU A 3 4.60 -25.27 -38.88
C LEU A 3 3.59 -25.35 -37.73
N ILE A 4 2.82 -26.44 -37.66
CA ILE A 4 1.84 -26.70 -36.59
C ILE A 4 2.57 -26.80 -35.25
N ASN A 5 3.64 -27.62 -35.18
CA ASN A 5 4.43 -27.78 -33.96
C ASN A 5 5.08 -26.45 -33.52
N ARG A 6 5.57 -25.64 -34.47
CA ARG A 6 6.12 -24.30 -34.19
C ARG A 6 5.06 -23.34 -33.67
N TYR A 7 3.84 -23.38 -34.22
CA TYR A 7 2.72 -22.56 -33.75
C TYR A 7 2.29 -22.96 -32.34
N ILE A 8 2.05 -24.25 -32.10
CA ILE A 8 1.70 -24.78 -30.77
C ILE A 8 2.79 -24.41 -29.76
N TYR A 9 4.07 -24.59 -30.11
CA TYR A 9 5.18 -24.17 -29.26
C TYR A 9 5.15 -22.67 -28.93
N ALA A 10 4.86 -21.83 -29.93
CA ALA A 10 4.76 -20.39 -29.75
C ALA A 10 3.63 -19.99 -28.79
N VAL A 11 2.54 -20.75 -28.74
CA VAL A 11 1.44 -20.55 -27.77
C VAL A 11 1.84 -21.06 -26.38
N ILE A 12 2.34 -22.30 -26.26
CA ILE A 12 2.56 -22.94 -24.95
C ILE A 12 3.81 -22.43 -24.21
N LYS A 13 4.81 -21.88 -24.90
CA LYS A 13 6.01 -21.31 -24.24
C LYS A 13 5.61 -20.21 -23.25
N ASP A 14 4.54 -19.51 -23.56
CA ASP A 14 3.97 -18.43 -22.76
C ASP A 14 2.90 -18.94 -21.78
N LEU A 15 2.68 -20.24 -21.62
CA LEU A 15 1.73 -20.77 -20.64
C LEU A 15 2.42 -21.27 -19.35
N PRO A 16 1.73 -21.29 -18.19
CA PRO A 16 2.23 -21.94 -16.98
C PRO A 16 2.52 -23.42 -17.24
N GLU A 17 3.64 -23.93 -16.72
CA GLU A 17 4.15 -25.28 -17.01
C GLU A 17 3.10 -26.39 -16.80
N LYS A 18 2.28 -26.25 -15.75
CA LYS A 18 1.21 -27.18 -15.40
C LYS A 18 0.11 -27.33 -16.44
N GLN A 19 -0.11 -26.34 -17.30
CA GLN A 19 -1.18 -26.33 -18.31
C GLN A 19 -0.67 -26.58 -19.73
N ARG A 20 0.66 -26.60 -19.92
CA ARG A 20 1.27 -26.69 -21.27
C ARG A 20 0.92 -28.00 -21.98
N GLU A 21 0.91 -29.11 -21.26
CA GLU A 21 0.66 -30.42 -21.87
C GLU A 21 -0.79 -30.57 -22.33
N ASP A 22 -1.73 -30.20 -21.47
CA ASP A 22 -3.16 -30.29 -21.76
C ASP A 22 -3.55 -29.36 -22.90
N ILE A 23 -3.10 -28.10 -22.86
CA ILE A 23 -3.40 -27.11 -23.90
C ILE A 23 -2.68 -27.46 -25.22
N SER A 24 -1.49 -28.07 -25.17
CA SER A 24 -0.81 -28.58 -26.37
C SER A 24 -1.63 -29.67 -27.06
N LYS A 25 -2.21 -30.60 -26.30
CA LYS A 25 -3.09 -31.65 -26.84
C LYS A 25 -4.38 -31.05 -27.40
N GLU A 26 -5.01 -30.13 -26.68
CA GLU A 26 -6.23 -29.45 -27.10
C GLU A 26 -6.02 -28.68 -28.42
N LEU A 27 -4.97 -27.85 -28.51
CA LEU A 27 -4.63 -27.10 -29.73
C LEU A 27 -4.36 -28.03 -30.91
N LYS A 28 -3.72 -29.18 -30.66
CA LYS A 28 -3.44 -30.16 -31.70
C LYS A 28 -4.72 -30.80 -32.22
N THR A 29 -5.64 -31.19 -31.34
CA THR A 29 -6.96 -31.70 -31.72
C THR A 29 -7.75 -30.64 -32.48
N LEU A 30 -7.78 -29.41 -32.00
CA LEU A 30 -8.52 -28.31 -32.65
C LEU A 30 -7.98 -28.00 -34.07
N ILE A 31 -6.66 -27.98 -34.24
CA ILE A 31 -6.04 -27.79 -35.57
C ILE A 31 -6.36 -28.98 -36.50
N ASP A 32 -6.34 -30.20 -35.96
CA ASP A 32 -6.67 -31.41 -36.71
C ASP A 32 -8.14 -31.40 -37.17
N ASP A 33 -9.08 -31.03 -36.28
CA ASP A 33 -10.51 -30.91 -36.59
C ASP A 33 -10.79 -29.83 -37.65
N MET A 34 -10.10 -28.69 -37.57
CA MET A 34 -10.22 -27.62 -38.56
C MET A 34 -9.71 -28.05 -39.95
N LEU A 35 -8.60 -28.80 -40.02
CA LEU A 35 -8.07 -29.32 -41.28
C LEU A 35 -9.00 -30.38 -41.90
N GLU A 36 -9.58 -31.26 -41.07
CA GLU A 36 -10.55 -32.26 -41.51
C GLU A 36 -11.85 -31.62 -42.04
N GLY A 37 -12.32 -30.54 -41.41
CA GLY A 37 -13.48 -29.78 -41.84
C GLY A 37 -13.32 -29.09 -43.20
N GLU A 38 -12.10 -28.73 -43.59
CA GLU A 38 -11.79 -28.19 -44.93
C GLU A 38 -11.57 -29.31 -45.98
N GLY A 39 -11.49 -30.58 -45.56
CA GLY A 39 -11.24 -31.72 -46.46
C GLY A 39 -9.82 -31.79 -46.99
N GLU A 40 -8.86 -31.12 -46.35
CA GLU A 40 -7.47 -30.99 -46.80
C GLU A 40 -6.51 -31.86 -45.96
N GLU A 41 -5.51 -32.47 -46.61
CA GLU A 41 -4.52 -33.30 -45.91
C GLU A 41 -3.53 -32.46 -45.09
N LYS A 42 -3.04 -33.00 -43.97
CA LYS A 42 -2.05 -32.37 -43.05
C LYS A 42 -0.71 -31.97 -43.70
N ASN A 43 -0.49 -32.34 -44.96
CA ASN A 43 0.70 -32.03 -45.76
C ASN A 43 0.50 -30.85 -46.72
N ASP A 44 -0.71 -30.33 -46.88
CA ASP A 44 -0.95 -29.13 -47.67
C ASP A 44 -0.51 -27.88 -46.89
N ALA A 45 0.52 -27.20 -47.39
CA ALA A 45 1.07 -26.00 -46.78
C ALA A 45 0.14 -24.79 -46.87
N VAL A 46 -0.82 -24.78 -47.80
CA VAL A 46 -1.81 -23.71 -47.97
C VAL A 46 -2.90 -23.86 -46.92
N ALA A 47 -3.45 -25.07 -46.76
CA ALA A 47 -4.39 -25.46 -45.71
C ALA A 47 -3.92 -25.02 -44.32
N VAL A 48 -2.72 -25.47 -43.97
CA VAL A 48 -2.13 -25.25 -42.66
C VAL A 48 -1.93 -23.76 -42.40
N LYS A 49 -1.50 -22.97 -43.40
CA LYS A 49 -1.36 -21.52 -43.23
C LYS A 49 -2.69 -20.81 -43.05
N LYS A 50 -3.75 -21.28 -43.70
CA LYS A 50 -5.10 -20.70 -43.58
C LYS A 50 -5.67 -20.96 -42.19
N VAL A 51 -5.65 -22.21 -41.73
CA VAL A 51 -6.09 -22.61 -40.38
C VAL A 51 -5.31 -21.87 -39.29
N LEU A 52 -3.97 -21.83 -39.38
CA LEU A 52 -3.15 -21.12 -38.39
C LEU A 52 -3.38 -19.60 -38.39
N LYS A 53 -3.79 -19.02 -39.52
CA LYS A 53 -4.13 -17.60 -39.61
C LYS A 53 -5.51 -17.30 -39.03
N GLU A 54 -6.43 -18.25 -39.13
CA GLU A 54 -7.76 -18.18 -38.51
C GLU A 54 -7.70 -18.28 -36.98
N LEU A 55 -6.71 -19.02 -36.45
CA LEU A 55 -6.40 -19.09 -35.02
C LEU A 55 -5.75 -17.82 -34.43
N ASP A 56 -5.43 -16.83 -35.28
CA ASP A 56 -4.87 -15.54 -34.91
C ASP A 56 -3.43 -15.62 -34.32
N ASP A 57 -2.89 -14.49 -33.88
CA ASP A 57 -1.55 -14.39 -33.30
C ASP A 57 -1.39 -15.34 -32.08
N PRO A 58 -0.35 -16.20 -32.06
CA PRO A 58 -0.15 -17.16 -30.97
C PRO A 58 0.02 -16.50 -29.59
N ALA A 59 0.48 -15.24 -29.52
CA ALA A 59 0.55 -14.48 -28.28
C ALA A 59 -0.83 -14.04 -27.77
N ILE A 60 -1.74 -13.68 -28.69
CA ILE A 60 -3.15 -13.37 -28.36
C ILE A 60 -3.89 -14.64 -27.95
N LEU A 61 -3.64 -15.76 -28.65
CA LEU A 61 -4.24 -17.04 -28.28
C LEU A 61 -3.72 -17.51 -26.91
N ALA A 62 -2.43 -17.35 -26.63
CA ALA A 62 -1.84 -17.67 -25.33
C ALA A 62 -2.42 -16.83 -24.18
N SER A 63 -2.75 -15.55 -24.41
CA SER A 63 -3.36 -14.71 -23.38
C SER A 63 -4.78 -15.18 -23.01
N LYS A 64 -5.58 -15.63 -24.00
CA LYS A 64 -6.92 -16.20 -23.78
C LYS A 64 -6.86 -17.48 -22.93
N TYR A 65 -5.90 -18.36 -23.22
CA TYR A 65 -5.69 -19.60 -22.45
C TYR A 65 -5.14 -19.36 -21.04
N ARG A 66 -4.42 -18.24 -20.81
CA ARG A 66 -3.81 -17.93 -19.51
C ARG A 66 -4.83 -17.53 -18.44
N GLY A 67 -6.03 -17.09 -18.82
CA GLY A 67 -7.08 -16.63 -17.90
C GLY A 67 -6.79 -15.33 -17.15
N SER A 68 -5.53 -14.95 -16.98
CA SER A 68 -5.10 -13.73 -16.26
C SER A 68 -4.04 -12.96 -17.05
N GLU A 69 -4.32 -11.71 -17.40
CA GLU A 69 -3.29 -10.79 -17.87
C GLU A 69 -2.33 -10.40 -16.73
N ARG A 70 -1.03 -10.28 -17.01
CA ARG A 70 -0.02 -9.94 -16.01
C ARG A 70 0.03 -8.43 -15.80
N TYR A 71 -0.88 -7.91 -14.98
CA TYR A 71 -0.81 -6.52 -14.54
C TYR A 71 0.05 -6.38 -13.28
N LEU A 72 0.85 -5.31 -13.21
CA LEU A 72 1.43 -4.88 -11.92
C LEU A 72 0.33 -4.36 -10.99
N ILE A 73 -0.66 -3.68 -11.56
CA ILE A 73 -1.86 -3.16 -10.88
C ILE A 73 -3.02 -3.41 -11.85
N GLY A 74 -3.96 -4.26 -11.45
CA GLY A 74 -5.07 -4.66 -12.31
C GLY A 74 -6.13 -3.55 -12.45
N PRO A 75 -7.00 -3.64 -13.47
CA PRO A 75 -8.04 -2.64 -13.73
C PRO A 75 -8.98 -2.43 -12.52
N GLY A 76 -9.25 -3.46 -11.72
CA GLY A 76 -10.09 -3.35 -10.52
C GLY A 76 -9.51 -2.48 -9.38
N ASN A 77 -8.18 -2.29 -9.37
CA ASN A 77 -7.47 -1.51 -8.35
C ASN A 77 -6.87 -0.21 -8.89
N TYR A 78 -6.87 0.00 -10.21
CA TYR A 78 -6.21 1.13 -10.86
C TYR A 78 -6.74 2.51 -10.42
N ASP A 79 -8.06 2.67 -10.33
CA ASP A 79 -8.66 3.95 -9.89
C ASP A 79 -8.29 4.28 -8.44
N SER A 80 -8.25 3.27 -7.58
CA SER A 80 -7.83 3.42 -6.18
C SER A 80 -6.34 3.78 -6.09
N TYR A 81 -5.50 3.16 -6.94
CA TYR A 81 -4.08 3.47 -7.04
C TYR A 81 -3.84 4.93 -7.44
N ILE A 82 -4.48 5.41 -8.51
CA ILE A 82 -4.32 6.81 -8.98
C ILE A 82 -4.83 7.81 -7.93
N MET A 83 -5.96 7.51 -7.29
CA MET A 83 -6.49 8.38 -6.23
C MET A 83 -5.49 8.52 -5.08
N ILE A 84 -4.94 7.41 -4.60
CA ILE A 84 -3.97 7.42 -3.50
C ILE A 84 -2.70 8.15 -3.93
N LEU A 85 -2.18 7.87 -5.13
CA LEU A 85 -1.00 8.54 -5.66
C LEU A 85 -1.14 10.08 -5.68
N LYS A 86 -2.30 10.58 -6.09
CA LYS A 86 -2.62 12.02 -6.06
C LYS A 86 -2.60 12.58 -4.64
N ILE A 87 -3.26 11.92 -3.70
CA ILE A 87 -3.30 12.33 -2.29
C ILE A 87 -1.89 12.39 -1.70
N VAL A 88 -1.08 11.35 -1.94
CA VAL A 88 0.31 11.25 -1.48
C VAL A 88 1.13 12.43 -2.01
N THR A 89 0.99 12.72 -3.30
CA THR A 89 1.74 13.79 -3.98
C THR A 89 1.40 15.16 -3.41
N VAL A 90 0.10 15.44 -3.21
CA VAL A 90 -0.36 16.70 -2.60
C VAL A 90 0.12 16.83 -1.15
N ALA A 91 0.07 15.74 -0.37
CA ALA A 91 0.48 15.76 1.02
C ALA A 91 2.01 15.95 1.17
N ILE A 92 2.82 15.33 0.30
CA ILE A 92 4.27 15.57 0.22
C ILE A 92 4.54 17.03 -0.13
N PHE A 93 3.84 17.58 -1.13
CA PHE A 93 4.00 18.98 -1.50
C PHE A 93 3.75 19.89 -0.30
N ILE A 94 2.59 19.76 0.35
CA ILE A 94 2.23 20.57 1.53
C ILE A 94 3.25 20.40 2.66
N GLY A 95 3.62 19.15 2.98
CA GLY A 95 4.55 18.86 4.08
C GLY A 95 5.94 19.46 3.85
N VAL A 96 6.47 19.31 2.64
CA VAL A 96 7.77 19.88 2.27
C VAL A 96 7.70 21.41 2.22
N SER A 97 6.62 22.00 1.68
CA SER A 97 6.44 23.46 1.68
C SER A 97 6.41 24.03 3.09
N ILE A 98 5.61 23.45 4.00
CA ILE A 98 5.56 23.89 5.41
C ILE A 98 6.94 23.76 6.05
N SER A 99 7.61 22.63 5.86
CA SER A 99 8.95 22.39 6.41
C SER A 99 9.96 23.45 5.97
N LYS A 100 10.01 23.81 4.68
CA LYS A 100 10.94 24.82 4.18
C LYS A 100 10.54 26.25 4.56
N ILE A 101 9.24 26.56 4.65
CA ILE A 101 8.77 27.86 5.13
C ILE A 101 9.21 28.07 6.58
N LEU A 102 9.00 27.08 7.45
CA LEU A 102 9.43 27.15 8.84
C LEU A 102 10.96 27.24 8.91
N GLY A 103 11.69 26.39 8.18
CA GLY A 103 13.16 26.45 8.11
C GLY A 103 13.70 27.82 7.67
N GLY A 104 13.10 28.43 6.65
CA GLY A 104 13.51 29.74 6.12
C GLY A 104 13.17 30.92 7.02
N ILE A 105 12.06 30.87 7.76
CA ILE A 105 11.69 31.90 8.75
C ILE A 105 12.65 31.87 9.94
N PHE A 106 13.12 30.69 10.33
CA PHE A 106 13.87 30.49 11.57
C PHE A 106 15.40 30.39 11.38
N SER A 107 15.90 30.30 10.14
CA SER A 107 17.33 30.31 9.81
C SER A 107 17.60 31.16 8.56
N PRO A 108 17.68 32.50 8.69
CA PRO A 108 17.75 33.42 7.54
C PRO A 108 19.10 33.42 6.79
N GLU A 109 20.10 32.67 7.27
CA GLU A 109 21.47 32.71 6.76
C GLU A 109 21.67 31.94 5.44
N GLY A 110 20.63 31.26 4.94
CA GLY A 110 20.68 30.52 3.69
C GLY A 110 20.58 31.40 2.45
N ASN A 111 21.48 31.21 1.48
CA ASN A 111 21.33 31.76 0.14
C ASN A 111 19.98 31.30 -0.47
N LEU A 112 19.17 32.23 -0.99
CA LEU A 112 17.89 31.92 -1.64
C LEU A 112 18.02 30.79 -2.69
N LEU A 113 19.15 30.74 -3.39
CA LEU A 113 19.43 29.69 -4.36
C LEU A 113 19.56 28.31 -3.71
N SER A 114 20.29 28.18 -2.59
CA SER A 114 20.49 26.88 -1.93
C SER A 114 19.19 26.38 -1.28
N VAL A 115 18.40 27.27 -0.68
CA VAL A 115 17.08 26.93 -0.11
C VAL A 115 16.13 26.44 -1.20
N THR A 116 16.13 27.09 -2.36
CA THR A 116 15.29 26.70 -3.50
C THR A 116 15.71 25.34 -4.06
N ILE A 117 17.01 25.10 -4.23
CA ILE A 117 17.54 23.81 -4.70
C ILE A 117 17.16 22.69 -3.73
N ASP A 118 17.37 22.90 -2.42
CA ASP A 118 17.08 21.91 -1.40
C ASP A 118 15.57 21.61 -1.30
N TYR A 119 14.70 22.63 -1.49
CA TYR A 119 13.25 22.42 -1.62
C TYR A 119 12.89 21.53 -2.81
N LEU A 120 13.44 21.81 -3.99
CA LEU A 120 13.17 21.01 -5.20
C LEU A 120 13.68 19.57 -5.06
N VAL A 121 14.87 19.39 -4.48
CA VAL A 121 15.43 18.05 -4.20
C VAL A 121 14.54 17.30 -3.20
N SER A 122 14.13 17.96 -2.12
CA SER A 122 13.25 17.36 -1.10
C SER A 122 11.90 16.93 -1.68
N LEU A 123 11.29 17.78 -2.54
CA LEU A 123 10.06 17.44 -3.25
C LEU A 123 10.26 16.25 -4.20
N PHE A 124 11.32 16.28 -5.02
CA PHE A 124 11.59 15.24 -5.99
C PHE A 124 11.81 13.87 -5.31
N VAL A 125 12.64 13.83 -4.28
CA VAL A 125 12.89 12.62 -3.49
C VAL A 125 11.62 12.16 -2.79
N GLY A 126 10.86 13.09 -2.19
CA GLY A 126 9.59 12.78 -1.54
C GLY A 126 8.60 12.13 -2.50
N VAL A 127 8.35 12.75 -3.66
CA VAL A 127 7.42 12.25 -4.68
C VAL A 127 7.87 10.90 -5.22
N LEU A 128 9.16 10.72 -5.50
CA LEU A 128 9.70 9.42 -5.94
C LEU A 128 9.47 8.33 -4.89
N GLN A 129 9.73 8.61 -3.61
CA GLN A 129 9.49 7.65 -2.54
C GLN A 129 8.01 7.35 -2.36
N GLY A 130 7.15 8.38 -2.37
CA GLY A 130 5.71 8.23 -2.29
C GLY A 130 5.17 7.36 -3.43
N PHE A 131 5.61 7.63 -4.66
CA PHE A 131 5.30 6.82 -5.83
C PHE A 131 5.76 5.37 -5.65
N ALA A 132 7.01 5.15 -5.25
CA ALA A 132 7.58 3.82 -5.08
C ALA A 132 6.81 3.00 -4.04
N TRP A 133 6.56 3.55 -2.85
CA TRP A 133 5.89 2.83 -1.77
C TRP A 133 4.42 2.54 -2.07
N VAL A 134 3.70 3.49 -2.68
CA VAL A 134 2.31 3.28 -3.12
C VAL A 134 2.25 2.19 -4.19
N THR A 135 3.14 2.25 -5.18
CA THR A 135 3.20 1.26 -6.27
C THR A 135 3.54 -0.13 -5.74
N ILE A 136 4.52 -0.25 -4.85
CA ILE A 136 4.88 -1.53 -4.21
C ILE A 136 3.69 -2.08 -3.40
N GLY A 137 3.01 -1.23 -2.62
CA GLY A 137 1.84 -1.65 -1.85
C GLY A 137 0.72 -2.21 -2.72
N PHE A 138 0.40 -1.52 -3.83
CA PHE A 138 -0.60 -1.98 -4.79
C PHE A 138 -0.15 -3.23 -5.56
N ALA A 139 1.11 -3.32 -5.94
CA ALA A 139 1.65 -4.50 -6.63
C ALA A 139 1.58 -5.76 -5.76
N ILE A 140 1.90 -5.65 -4.46
CA ILE A 140 1.76 -6.76 -3.50
C ILE A 140 0.28 -7.11 -3.30
N ALA A 141 -0.59 -6.10 -3.22
CA ALA A 141 -2.03 -6.30 -3.08
C ALA A 141 -2.62 -7.03 -4.28
N GLU A 142 -2.24 -6.66 -5.51
CA GLU A 142 -2.66 -7.31 -6.75
C GLU A 142 -2.18 -8.76 -6.80
N GLN A 143 -0.89 -9.00 -6.51
CA GLN A 143 -0.30 -10.34 -6.59
C GLN A 143 -0.89 -11.32 -5.56
N LYS A 144 -1.36 -10.83 -4.40
CA LYS A 144 -2.02 -11.66 -3.38
C LYS A 144 -3.53 -11.72 -3.56
N GLY A 145 -4.14 -10.66 -4.10
CA GLY A 145 -5.55 -10.59 -4.44
C GLY A 145 -5.91 -11.59 -5.54
N SER A 146 -5.18 -11.55 -6.68
CA SER A 146 -5.41 -12.50 -7.78
C SER A 146 -5.28 -13.95 -7.33
N LYS A 147 -4.27 -14.29 -6.51
CA LYS A 147 -4.12 -15.67 -6.01
C LYS A 147 -5.31 -16.16 -5.17
N ILE A 148 -5.96 -15.26 -4.43
CA ILE A 148 -7.13 -15.62 -3.61
C ILE A 148 -8.36 -15.75 -4.51
N GLU A 149 -8.54 -14.84 -5.47
CA GLU A 149 -9.64 -14.86 -6.44
C GLU A 149 -9.54 -16.07 -7.39
N ASP A 150 -8.35 -16.35 -7.95
CA ASP A 150 -8.03 -17.53 -8.77
C ASP A 150 -8.26 -18.86 -8.03
N THR A 151 -8.14 -18.88 -6.70
CA THR A 151 -8.40 -20.07 -5.88
C THR A 151 -9.90 -20.24 -5.63
N ILE A 152 -10.64 -19.15 -5.46
CA ILE A 152 -12.09 -19.15 -5.23
C ILE A 152 -12.85 -19.44 -6.54
N GLU A 153 -12.43 -18.88 -7.68
CA GLU A 153 -13.03 -19.13 -8.99
C GLU A 153 -12.84 -20.57 -9.47
N LYS A 154 -11.76 -21.25 -9.05
CA LYS A 154 -11.55 -22.67 -9.36
C LYS A 154 -12.42 -23.63 -8.55
N GLU A 155 -12.98 -23.20 -7.43
CA GLU A 155 -13.80 -24.04 -6.55
C GLU A 155 -15.31 -23.83 -6.73
N ASN A 156 -15.77 -22.69 -7.28
CA ASN A 156 -17.20 -22.40 -7.42
C ASN A 156 -17.61 -22.21 -8.89
N GLN A 157 -18.39 -23.17 -9.42
CA GLN A 157 -19.23 -22.94 -10.59
C GLN A 157 -20.30 -21.91 -10.22
N TRP A 158 -20.11 -20.67 -10.67
CA TRP A 158 -20.99 -19.55 -10.36
C TRP A 158 -22.46 -19.86 -10.65
N SER A 159 -23.33 -19.70 -9.64
CA SER A 159 -24.79 -19.79 -9.72
C SER A 159 -25.43 -18.40 -9.55
N LEU A 160 -26.65 -18.21 -10.08
CA LEU A 160 -27.48 -17.03 -9.80
C LEU A 160 -27.80 -16.87 -8.30
N ASP A 161 -27.73 -17.94 -7.53
CA ASP A 161 -27.89 -17.91 -6.06
C ASP A 161 -26.61 -17.43 -5.34
N ASP A 162 -25.47 -17.37 -6.03
CA ASP A 162 -24.19 -16.85 -5.50
C ASP A 162 -24.05 -15.33 -5.66
N LEU A 163 -25.09 -14.66 -6.18
CA LEU A 163 -25.13 -13.21 -6.26
C LEU A 163 -24.94 -12.62 -4.86
N PRO A 164 -23.82 -11.92 -4.59
CA PRO A 164 -23.59 -11.38 -3.27
C PRO A 164 -24.67 -10.35 -2.98
N GLU A 165 -25.35 -10.51 -1.84
CA GLU A 165 -26.30 -9.51 -1.35
C GLU A 165 -25.67 -8.12 -1.43
N VAL A 166 -26.44 -7.15 -1.91
CA VAL A 166 -25.98 -5.75 -2.02
C VAL A 166 -25.49 -5.33 -0.64
N PRO A 167 -24.16 -5.16 -0.44
CA PRO A 167 -23.67 -4.86 0.88
C PRO A 167 -24.20 -3.48 1.25
N GLN A 168 -24.86 -3.40 2.41
CA GLN A 168 -25.24 -2.12 3.01
C GLN A 168 -24.00 -1.22 2.98
N LYS A 169 -24.13 0.02 2.47
CA LYS A 169 -23.02 0.95 2.17
C LYS A 169 -22.06 1.11 3.36
N GLU A 170 -22.55 0.89 4.57
CA GLU A 170 -21.83 1.04 5.84
C GLU A 170 -20.89 -0.15 6.17
N ALA A 171 -21.05 -1.32 5.54
CA ALA A 171 -20.18 -2.49 5.73
C ALA A 171 -18.88 -2.44 4.91
N ARG A 172 -18.82 -1.54 3.92
CA ARG A 172 -17.65 -1.34 3.06
C ARG A 172 -16.59 -0.54 3.81
N ILE A 173 -15.35 -1.01 3.74
CA ILE A 173 -14.20 -0.24 4.23
C ILE A 173 -14.00 0.94 3.28
N SER A 174 -13.89 2.15 3.85
CA SER A 174 -13.55 3.34 3.08
C SER A 174 -12.12 3.21 2.55
N ARG A 175 -11.98 2.93 1.26
CA ARG A 175 -10.67 2.89 0.59
C ARG A 175 -9.92 4.21 0.73
N VAL A 176 -10.65 5.32 0.80
CA VAL A 176 -10.11 6.67 1.00
C VAL A 176 -9.52 6.84 2.40
N GLU A 177 -10.20 6.33 3.42
CA GLU A 177 -9.74 6.40 4.82
C GLU A 177 -8.46 5.58 5.03
N SER A 178 -8.43 4.35 4.50
CA SER A 178 -7.23 3.52 4.54
C SER A 178 -6.08 4.10 3.71
N GLY A 179 -6.38 4.63 2.52
CA GLY A 179 -5.42 5.34 1.70
C GLY A 179 -4.82 6.54 2.44
N PHE A 180 -5.66 7.42 2.98
CA PHE A 180 -5.22 8.57 3.77
C PHE A 180 -4.38 8.16 4.99
N SER A 181 -4.78 7.09 5.69
CA SER A 181 -4.04 6.57 6.84
C SER A 181 -2.64 6.09 6.46
N ILE A 182 -2.50 5.38 5.34
CA ILE A 182 -1.19 4.96 4.80
C ILE A 182 -0.33 6.19 4.48
N VAL A 183 -0.90 7.18 3.80
CA VAL A 183 -0.21 8.41 3.42
C VAL A 183 0.28 9.16 4.66
N PHE A 184 -0.62 9.42 5.60
CA PHE A 184 -0.32 10.12 6.82
C PHE A 184 0.76 9.40 7.63
N THR A 185 0.62 8.07 7.79
CA THR A 185 1.60 7.24 8.50
C THR A 185 2.97 7.29 7.81
N THR A 186 3.00 7.27 6.47
CA THR A 186 4.24 7.34 5.69
C THR A 186 4.93 8.69 5.82
N ILE A 187 4.17 9.79 5.72
CA ILE A 187 4.71 11.14 5.89
C ILE A 187 5.22 11.32 7.32
N PHE A 188 4.42 10.96 8.32
CA PHE A 188 4.80 11.06 9.71
C PHE A 188 6.06 10.24 10.02
N PHE A 189 6.12 8.99 9.54
CA PHE A 189 7.31 8.15 9.67
C PHE A 189 8.53 8.79 9.01
N SER A 190 8.41 9.27 7.77
CA SER A 190 9.53 9.89 7.05
C SER A 190 10.05 11.13 7.78
N LEU A 191 9.16 11.98 8.30
CA LEU A 191 9.53 13.14 9.10
C LEU A 191 10.23 12.70 10.39
N LEU A 192 9.65 11.76 11.14
CA LEU A 192 10.19 11.30 12.42
C LEU A 192 11.53 10.57 12.26
N TYR A 193 11.70 9.78 11.20
CA TYR A 193 12.87 8.94 10.99
C TYR A 193 14.04 9.71 10.39
N PHE A 194 13.80 10.53 9.36
CA PHE A 194 14.86 11.25 8.65
C PHE A 194 15.08 12.67 9.17
N ASN A 195 14.04 13.33 9.68
CA ASN A 195 14.10 14.71 10.11
C ASN A 195 13.45 14.92 11.49
N PRO A 196 13.85 14.17 12.54
CA PRO A 196 13.25 14.28 13.88
C PRO A 196 13.36 15.70 14.46
N GLN A 197 14.38 16.46 14.02
CA GLN A 197 14.60 17.86 14.35
C GLN A 197 13.48 18.82 13.92
N LEU A 198 12.59 18.42 13.00
CA LEU A 198 11.42 19.22 12.62
C LEU A 198 10.34 19.23 13.70
N PHE A 199 10.33 18.24 14.59
CA PHE A 199 9.49 18.26 15.78
C PHE A 199 10.22 19.10 16.84
N ALA A 200 10.13 20.42 16.72
CA ALA A 200 10.81 21.38 17.60
C ALA A 200 9.87 22.49 18.06
N ILE A 201 10.17 23.06 19.23
CA ILE A 201 9.59 24.32 19.66
C ILE A 201 10.50 25.45 19.17
N TYR A 202 9.90 26.37 18.43
CA TYR A 202 10.56 27.56 17.91
C TYR A 202 10.26 28.71 18.86
N SER A 203 11.28 29.17 19.57
CA SER A 203 11.16 30.27 20.53
C SER A 203 12.00 31.46 20.09
N ARG A 204 11.58 32.68 20.46
CA ARG A 204 12.35 33.90 20.16
C ARG A 204 13.26 34.21 21.35
N GLY A 205 14.56 34.00 21.16
CA GLY A 205 15.61 34.37 22.11
C GLY A 205 16.13 35.79 21.89
N ALA A 206 17.05 36.23 22.76
CA ALA A 206 17.63 37.57 22.73
C ALA A 206 18.45 37.87 21.46
N GLU A 207 19.03 36.84 20.82
CA GLU A 207 19.87 36.97 19.62
C GLU A 207 19.25 36.37 18.34
N GLY A 208 18.01 35.87 18.40
CA GLY A 208 17.34 35.25 17.24
C GLY A 208 16.36 34.15 17.61
N THR A 209 15.92 33.37 16.61
CA THR A 209 15.06 32.21 16.88
C THR A 209 15.90 31.05 17.40
N VAL A 210 15.57 30.57 18.59
CA VAL A 210 16.14 29.36 19.18
C VAL A 210 15.23 28.18 18.84
N VAL A 211 15.77 27.20 18.11
CA VAL A 211 15.08 25.97 17.73
C VAL A 211 15.45 24.88 18.74
N THR A 212 14.49 24.47 19.57
CA THR A 212 14.70 23.40 20.56
C THR A 212 13.94 22.15 20.12
N PRO A 213 14.61 21.08 19.66
CA PRO A 213 13.96 19.83 19.30
C PRO A 213 13.16 19.25 20.48
N VAL A 214 11.99 18.70 20.22
CA VAL A 214 11.14 18.02 21.20
C VAL A 214 11.76 16.68 21.59
N LEU A 215 12.34 15.99 20.61
CA LEU A 215 12.95 14.68 20.79
C LEU A 215 14.47 14.80 20.91
N ASN A 216 15.04 13.99 21.80
CA ASN A 216 16.47 13.75 21.85
C ASN A 216 16.87 12.83 20.69
N ILE A 217 17.58 13.39 19.71
CA ILE A 217 17.93 12.70 18.45
C ILE A 217 18.87 11.51 18.71
N ASP A 218 19.82 11.65 19.64
CA ASP A 218 20.76 10.60 20.00
C ASP A 218 20.03 9.42 20.65
N ALA A 219 19.14 9.71 21.60
CA ALA A 219 18.32 8.66 22.23
C ALA A 219 17.38 7.99 21.21
N LEU A 220 16.76 8.77 20.32
CA LEU A 220 15.85 8.26 19.28
C LEU A 220 16.58 7.31 18.30
N SER A 221 17.87 7.54 18.06
CA SER A 221 18.68 6.69 17.17
C SER A 221 18.69 5.21 17.60
N GLY A 222 18.68 4.95 18.91
CA GLY A 222 18.64 3.60 19.48
C GLY A 222 17.31 2.87 19.25
N PHE A 223 16.24 3.59 18.90
CA PHE A 223 14.90 3.03 18.68
C PHE A 223 14.49 2.98 17.21
N LYS A 224 15.38 3.32 16.26
CA LYS A 224 15.09 3.33 14.81
C LYS A 224 14.44 2.03 14.31
N GLY A 225 14.92 0.87 14.76
CA GLY A 225 14.32 -0.42 14.40
C GLY A 225 12.86 -0.58 14.87
N MET A 226 12.55 -0.09 16.08
CA MET A 226 11.18 -0.11 16.61
C MET A 226 10.27 0.88 15.88
N ILE A 227 10.79 2.06 15.50
CA ILE A 227 10.05 3.06 14.71
C ILE A 227 9.68 2.48 13.33
N ILE A 228 10.61 1.76 12.68
CA ILE A 228 10.33 1.00 11.45
C ILE A 228 9.27 -0.06 11.71
N GLY A 229 9.36 -0.81 12.81
CA GLY A 229 8.35 -1.80 13.20
C GLY A 229 6.94 -1.20 13.34
N ILE A 230 6.81 -0.06 14.03
CA ILE A 230 5.53 0.68 14.16
C ILE A 230 5.00 1.06 12.78
N PHE A 231 5.85 1.62 11.91
CA PHE A 231 5.46 1.99 10.55
C PHE A 231 4.93 0.78 9.77
N LEU A 232 5.68 -0.33 9.75
CA LEU A 232 5.30 -1.54 9.03
C LEU A 232 3.99 -2.14 9.53
N LEU A 233 3.75 -2.15 10.84
CA LEU A 233 2.49 -2.65 11.41
C LEU A 233 1.28 -1.81 10.98
N ASN A 234 1.41 -0.48 11.00
CA ASN A 234 0.33 0.43 10.61
C ASN A 234 0.04 0.34 9.10
N VAL A 235 1.08 0.29 8.26
CA VAL A 235 0.89 0.08 6.81
C VAL A 235 0.28 -1.29 6.53
N LEU A 236 0.80 -2.36 7.13
CA LEU A 236 0.27 -3.72 6.97
C LEU A 236 -1.21 -3.80 7.34
N LYS A 237 -1.61 -3.19 8.47
CA LYS A 237 -3.01 -3.11 8.91
C LYS A 237 -3.89 -2.48 7.83
N GLU A 238 -3.52 -1.31 7.32
CA GLU A 238 -4.30 -0.61 6.30
C GLU A 238 -4.29 -1.33 4.95
N THR A 239 -3.20 -1.99 4.58
CA THR A 239 -3.15 -2.85 3.40
C THR A 239 -4.12 -4.03 3.52
N ILE A 240 -4.19 -4.70 4.69
CA ILE A 240 -5.14 -5.79 4.91
C ILE A 240 -6.58 -5.29 4.79
N LYS A 241 -6.89 -4.10 5.32
CA LYS A 241 -8.20 -3.46 5.18
C LYS A 241 -8.56 -3.17 3.72
N LEU A 242 -7.60 -2.66 2.92
CA LEU A 242 -7.77 -2.41 1.50
C LEU A 242 -8.03 -3.69 0.69
N ILE A 243 -7.25 -4.76 0.95
CA ILE A 243 -7.39 -6.04 0.25
C ILE A 243 -8.76 -6.69 0.57
N LYS A 244 -9.18 -6.68 1.84
CA LYS A 244 -10.42 -7.36 2.24
C LYS A 244 -11.68 -6.56 1.89
N GLY A 245 -11.62 -5.22 1.90
CA GLY A 245 -12.67 -4.32 1.41
C GLY A 245 -14.03 -4.35 2.15
N ARG A 246 -14.28 -5.36 2.99
CA ARG A 246 -15.50 -5.55 3.79
C ARG A 246 -15.13 -5.96 5.21
N TRP A 247 -15.86 -5.43 6.19
CA TRP A 247 -15.69 -5.83 7.58
C TRP A 247 -16.22 -7.24 7.84
N ASN A 248 -15.45 -8.04 8.56
CA ASN A 248 -15.89 -9.28 9.19
C ASN A 248 -15.14 -9.47 10.51
N LEU A 249 -15.58 -10.40 11.35
CA LEU A 249 -15.03 -10.58 12.69
C LEU A 249 -13.52 -10.93 12.66
N ARG A 250 -13.08 -11.79 11.74
CA ARG A 250 -11.67 -12.17 11.60
C ARG A 250 -10.79 -10.96 11.28
N LEU A 251 -11.23 -10.14 10.32
CA LEU A 251 -10.53 -8.91 9.94
C LEU A 251 -10.43 -7.94 11.12
N ALA A 252 -11.54 -7.73 11.84
CA ALA A 252 -11.57 -6.84 13.00
C ALA A 252 -10.63 -7.28 14.13
N VAL A 253 -10.55 -8.58 14.40
CA VAL A 253 -9.60 -9.12 15.39
C VAL A 253 -8.16 -8.91 14.94
N VAL A 254 -7.84 -9.22 13.68
CA VAL A 254 -6.49 -9.02 13.14
C VAL A 254 -6.07 -7.54 13.18
N THR A 255 -6.93 -6.62 12.72
CA THR A 255 -6.61 -5.19 12.75
C THR A 255 -6.46 -4.67 14.18
N SER A 256 -7.25 -5.19 15.12
CA SER A 256 -7.15 -4.81 16.54
C SER A 256 -5.85 -5.28 17.17
N ILE A 257 -5.40 -6.52 16.88
CA ILE A 257 -4.11 -7.04 17.34
C ILE A 257 -2.96 -6.19 16.79
N LEU A 258 -2.98 -5.87 15.50
CA LEU A 258 -1.95 -5.02 14.87
C LEU A 258 -1.91 -3.62 15.49
N SER A 259 -3.08 -3.02 15.75
CA SER A 259 -3.18 -1.73 16.45
C SER A 259 -2.64 -1.81 17.88
N ALA A 260 -2.95 -2.88 18.62
CA ALA A 260 -2.46 -3.08 19.98
C ALA A 260 -0.93 -3.27 20.02
N MET A 261 -0.36 -4.06 19.10
CA MET A 261 1.10 -4.21 18.98
C MET A 261 1.78 -2.89 18.68
N SER A 262 1.27 -2.14 17.68
CA SER A 262 1.76 -0.80 17.32
C SER A 262 1.71 0.15 18.52
N MET A 263 0.60 0.14 19.28
CA MET A 263 0.45 0.92 20.50
C MET A 263 1.49 0.53 21.55
N ILE A 264 1.66 -0.77 21.85
CA ILE A 264 2.61 -1.25 22.86
C ILE A 264 4.05 -0.80 22.54
N ILE A 265 4.48 -0.94 21.28
CA ILE A 265 5.82 -0.51 20.87
C ILE A 265 5.95 1.02 20.99
N THR A 266 4.92 1.77 20.59
CA THR A 266 4.90 3.23 20.72
C THR A 266 5.02 3.65 22.19
N LEU A 267 4.23 3.04 23.08
CA LEU A 267 4.31 3.30 24.52
C LEU A 267 5.70 2.96 25.07
N TYR A 268 6.28 1.83 24.65
CA TYR A 268 7.62 1.43 25.09
C TYR A 268 8.71 2.44 24.69
N VAL A 269 8.64 2.99 23.47
CA VAL A 269 9.61 3.99 22.97
C VAL A 269 9.39 5.33 23.67
N PHE A 270 8.18 5.89 23.61
CA PHE A 270 7.91 7.26 24.01
C PHE A 270 7.69 7.44 25.52
N ASN A 271 7.55 6.37 26.30
CA ASN A 271 7.54 6.45 27.77
C ASN A 271 8.95 6.58 28.37
N ARG A 272 10.02 6.48 27.56
CA ARG A 272 11.39 6.68 28.05
C ARG A 272 11.67 8.17 28.21
N PRO A 273 12.00 8.67 29.42
CA PRO A 273 12.32 10.09 29.61
C PRO A 273 13.48 10.57 28.74
N SER A 274 14.45 9.68 28.44
CA SER A 274 15.61 9.97 27.59
C SER A 274 15.24 10.34 26.15
N ILE A 275 14.06 9.94 25.64
CA ILE A 275 13.60 10.28 24.29
C ILE A 275 13.15 11.75 24.20
N TRP A 276 12.74 12.34 25.32
CA TRP A 276 12.30 13.72 25.39
C TRP A 276 13.50 14.62 25.64
N ASN A 277 13.54 15.78 24.99
CA ASN A 277 14.62 16.72 25.18
C ASN A 277 14.60 17.31 26.61
N PRO A 278 15.62 17.08 27.45
CA PRO A 278 15.65 17.58 28.83
C PRO A 278 15.62 19.11 28.91
N GLU A 279 16.28 19.77 27.96
CA GLU A 279 16.35 21.23 27.87
C GLU A 279 14.96 21.82 27.64
N LEU A 280 14.15 21.15 26.80
CA LEU A 280 12.78 21.55 26.54
C LEU A 280 11.90 21.40 27.79
N ASN A 281 12.06 20.32 28.54
CA ASN A 281 11.33 20.12 29.79
C ASN A 281 11.62 21.21 30.81
N ALA A 282 12.90 21.61 30.94
CA ALA A 282 13.30 22.71 31.82
C ALA A 282 12.70 24.06 31.37
N GLN A 283 12.66 24.33 30.06
CA GLN A 283 12.07 25.56 29.52
C GLN A 283 10.55 25.63 29.73
N ILE A 284 9.83 24.52 29.51
CA ILE A 284 8.38 24.46 29.73
C ILE A 284 8.05 24.63 31.21
N ALA A 285 8.74 23.89 32.10
CA ALA A 285 8.51 23.99 33.55
C ALA A 285 8.75 25.41 34.10
N LYS A 286 9.62 26.20 33.46
CA LYS A 286 9.92 27.58 33.83
C LYS A 286 8.85 28.59 33.39
N HIS A 287 8.12 28.33 32.30
CA HIS A 287 7.20 29.30 31.68
C HIS A 287 5.73 28.89 31.74
N LEU A 288 5.43 27.62 31.95
CA LEU A 288 4.09 27.06 31.98
C LEU A 288 3.93 26.25 33.27
N ASP A 289 3.02 26.69 34.15
CA ASP A 289 2.65 25.98 35.39
C ASP A 289 1.71 24.80 35.10
N ILE A 290 1.95 24.11 33.99
CA ILE A 290 1.15 22.99 33.50
C ILE A 290 1.94 21.73 33.85
N GLY A 291 1.51 21.01 34.89
CA GLY A 291 2.16 19.79 35.38
C GLY A 291 2.01 18.55 34.47
N ILE A 292 1.80 18.73 33.17
CA ILE A 292 1.67 17.62 32.22
C ILE A 292 3.03 17.42 31.54
N GLU A 293 3.69 16.31 31.84
CA GLU A 293 4.90 15.91 31.12
C GLU A 293 4.56 15.64 29.65
N GLN A 294 5.42 16.06 28.72
CA GLN A 294 5.20 15.88 27.27
C GLN A 294 4.98 14.41 26.90
N SER A 295 5.69 13.50 27.59
CA SER A 295 5.50 12.06 27.56
C SER A 295 4.03 11.69 27.82
N THR A 296 3.46 12.14 28.94
CA THR A 296 2.09 11.81 29.34
C THR A 296 1.05 12.30 28.35
N ALA A 297 1.23 13.50 27.78
CA ALA A 297 0.33 14.03 26.76
C ALA A 297 0.33 13.16 25.49
N VAL A 298 1.52 12.83 24.95
CA VAL A 298 1.64 12.03 23.73
C VAL A 298 1.17 10.60 23.95
N LEU A 299 1.52 9.97 25.08
CA LEU A 299 1.04 8.64 25.43
C LEU A 299 -0.48 8.62 25.58
N GLY A 300 -1.07 9.64 26.21
CA GLY A 300 -2.52 9.80 26.33
C GLY A 300 -3.22 9.85 24.97
N ILE A 301 -2.71 10.66 24.03
CA ILE A 301 -3.23 10.74 22.66
C ILE A 301 -3.15 9.39 21.96
N VAL A 302 -1.99 8.71 22.05
CA VAL A 302 -1.77 7.41 21.41
C VAL A 302 -2.73 6.34 21.96
N ILE A 303 -2.93 6.31 23.28
CA ILE A 303 -3.87 5.38 23.92
C ILE A 303 -5.30 5.64 23.47
N ILE A 304 -5.75 6.90 23.50
CA ILE A 304 -7.11 7.27 23.09
C ILE A 304 -7.34 6.93 21.62
N ALA A 305 -6.42 7.30 20.73
CA ALA A 305 -6.52 7.01 19.30
C ALA A 305 -6.57 5.49 19.04
N SER A 306 -5.70 4.72 19.70
CA SER A 306 -5.66 3.27 19.57
C SER A 306 -6.92 2.61 20.13
N ALA A 307 -7.47 3.10 21.24
CA ALA A 307 -8.70 2.62 21.82
C ALA A 307 -9.90 2.86 20.89
N ILE A 308 -10.02 4.07 20.34
CA ILE A 308 -11.06 4.40 19.34
C ILE A 308 -10.96 3.47 18.12
N GLU A 309 -9.76 3.27 17.59
CA GLU A 309 -9.50 2.41 16.44
C GLU A 309 -9.88 0.94 16.71
N ILE A 310 -9.50 0.40 17.87
CA ILE A 310 -9.81 -0.98 18.26
C ILE A 310 -11.32 -1.14 18.47
N VAL A 311 -11.96 -0.24 19.22
CA VAL A 311 -13.40 -0.29 19.50
C VAL A 311 -14.20 -0.19 18.22
N THR A 312 -13.86 0.75 17.33
CA THR A 312 -14.56 0.90 16.04
C THR A 312 -14.35 -0.31 15.13
N SER A 313 -13.13 -0.88 15.09
CA SER A 313 -12.84 -2.09 14.31
C SER A 313 -13.66 -3.28 14.81
N LEU A 314 -13.67 -3.54 16.12
CA LEU A 314 -14.43 -4.63 16.73
C LEU A 314 -15.94 -4.43 16.61
N TYR A 315 -16.44 -3.21 16.81
CA TYR A 315 -17.85 -2.88 16.63
C TYR A 315 -18.31 -3.13 15.19
N LYS A 316 -17.56 -2.64 14.19
CA LYS A 316 -17.85 -2.92 12.78
C LYS A 316 -17.74 -4.42 12.49
N GLY A 317 -16.70 -5.08 12.99
CA GLY A 317 -16.52 -6.53 12.85
C GLY A 317 -17.68 -7.36 13.40
N TYR A 318 -18.19 -7.00 14.58
CA TYR A 318 -19.33 -7.67 15.21
C TYR A 318 -20.64 -7.39 14.45
N LYS A 319 -20.94 -6.11 14.20
CA LYS A 319 -22.18 -5.65 13.54
C LYS A 319 -22.36 -6.24 12.14
N TYR A 320 -21.28 -6.36 11.37
CA TYR A 320 -21.34 -6.87 9.99
C TYR A 320 -21.09 -8.38 9.89
N ASN A 321 -20.83 -9.06 11.01
CA ASN A 321 -20.79 -10.51 11.08
C ASN A 321 -22.17 -11.11 11.41
N SER A 322 -23.05 -10.35 12.08
CA SER A 322 -24.42 -10.78 12.41
C SER A 322 -25.42 -10.71 11.26
N THR A 323 -25.08 -10.07 10.14
CA THR A 323 -25.91 -10.04 8.91
C THR A 323 -25.76 -11.29 8.03
N LYS A 324 -25.04 -12.32 8.52
CA LYS A 324 -24.91 -13.64 7.88
C LYS A 324 -25.83 -14.72 8.49
N LEU A 325 -26.82 -14.32 9.30
CA LEU A 325 -27.88 -15.18 9.83
C LEU A 325 -29.22 -14.75 9.27
#